data_AF-A0A4S3LXV3-F1
#
_entry.id   AF-A0A4S3LXV3-F1
#
_cell.length_a   1.000
_cell.length_b   1.000
_cell.length_c   1.000
_cell.angle_alpha   90.00
_cell.angle_beta   90.00
_cell.angle_gamma   90.00
#
_symmetry.space_group_name_H-M   'P 1'
#
loop_
_entity.id
_entity.type
_entity.pdbx_description
1 polymer ?
#
loop_
_entity_poly.entity_id
_entity_poly.type
_entity_poly.pdbx_seq_one_letter_code
_entity_poly.pdbx_strand_id
1 'polypeptide(L)' 'MPGTNSLFREACTLIGECYLMLSKDDACVSRSRIALWLERTQEEVVESNGSQDDALRLAIEHLKVY' A
#
# COMPACT_ATOMS: atom_id res chain seq x y z
N MET A 1 -18.17 2.03 13.63
CA MET A 1 -17.71 0.64 13.80
C MET A 1 -16.18 0.65 13.94
N PRO A 2 -15.60 -0.04 14.92
CA PRO A 2 -14.17 0.08 15.22
C PRO A 2 -13.22 -0.65 14.23
N GLY A 3 -13.72 -1.49 13.31
CA GLY A 3 -12.87 -2.28 12.39
C GLY A 3 -12.52 -1.64 11.04
N THR A 4 -13.36 -0.74 10.50
CA THR A 4 -13.07 -0.07 9.22
C THR A 4 -12.08 1.08 9.38
N ASN A 5 -12.08 1.73 10.54
CA ASN A 5 -11.15 2.82 10.84
C ASN A 5 -9.70 2.31 11.05
N SER A 6 -9.52 1.05 11.47
CA SER A 6 -8.18 0.47 11.61
C SER A 6 -7.58 0.13 10.25
N LEU A 7 -8.33 -0.56 9.38
CA LEU A 7 -7.86 -0.91 8.02
C LEU A 7 -7.54 0.32 7.18
N PHE A 8 -8.40 1.35 7.23
CA PHE A 8 -8.14 2.60 6.51
C PHE A 8 -6.88 3.30 7.02
N ARG A 9 -6.68 3.33 8.35
CA ARG A 9 -5.49 3.93 8.96
C ARG A 9 -4.23 3.18 8.53
N GLU A 10 -4.29 1.85 8.53
CA GLU A 10 -3.18 0.98 8.13
C GLU A 10 -2.84 1.17 6.65
N ALA A 11 -3.84 1.24 5.77
CA ALA A 11 -3.67 1.59 4.37
C ALA A 11 -3.00 2.97 4.20
N CYS A 12 -3.42 3.99 4.94
CA CYS A 12 -2.77 5.31 4.91
C CYS A 12 -1.31 5.25 5.40
N THR A 13 -1.01 4.46 6.44
CA THR A 13 0.34 4.27 6.94
C THR A 13 1.23 3.65 5.87
N LEU A 14 0.79 2.56 5.23
CA LEU A 14 1.50 1.88 4.15
C LEU A 14 1.85 2.83 2.99
N ILE A 15 0.88 3.66 2.57
CA ILE A 15 1.11 4.68 1.54
C ILE A 15 2.16 5.70 1.99
N GLY A 16 2.07 6.17 3.24
CA GLY A 16 3.00 7.13 3.82
C GLY A 16 4.43 6.59 3.92
N GLU A 17 4.59 5.33 4.34
CA GLU A 17 5.88 4.66 4.42
C GLU A 17 6.53 4.49 3.04
N CYS A 18 5.75 4.09 2.03
CA CYS A 18 6.24 4.02 0.65
C CYS A 18 6.69 5.38 0.13
N TYR A 19 5.90 6.44 0.42
CA TYR A 19 6.26 7.80 0.04
C TYR A 19 7.59 8.23 0.67
N LEU A 20 7.76 7.99 1.97
CA LEU A 20 8.98 8.31 2.70
C LEU A 20 10.19 7.54 2.15
N MET A 21 10.04 6.25 1.86
CA MET A 21 11.13 5.44 1.33
C MET A 21 11.56 5.93 -0.06
N LEU A 22 10.61 6.15 -0.98
CA LEU A 22 10.90 6.65 -2.32
C LEU A 22 11.49 8.06 -2.31
N SER A 23 11.06 8.92 -1.38
CA SER A 23 11.58 10.29 -1.27
C SER A 23 13.06 10.37 -0.85
N LYS A 24 13.60 9.30 -0.24
CA LYS A 24 15.01 9.23 0.18
C LYS A 24 15.96 8.84 -0.95
N ASP A 25 15.47 8.13 -1.96
CA ASP A 25 16.27 7.60 -3.06
C ASP A 25 16.39 8.55 -4.28
N ASP A 26 16.06 9.84 -4.09
CA ASP A 26 15.93 10.86 -5.16
C ASP A 26 14.98 10.43 -6.30
N ALA A 27 14.20 9.38 -6.03
CA ALA A 27 13.23 8.81 -6.93
C ALA A 27 12.00 9.73 -6.97
N CYS A 28 11.60 10.13 -8.18
CA CYS A 28 10.37 10.88 -8.35
C CYS A 28 9.20 10.05 -7.77
N VAL A 29 8.60 10.56 -6.70
CA VAL A 29 7.50 9.89 -6.01
C VAL A 29 6.23 10.13 -6.80
N SER A 30 5.61 9.06 -7.30
CA SER A 30 4.34 9.13 -7.99
C SER A 30 3.36 8.12 -7.39
N ARG A 31 2.07 8.43 -7.44
CA ARG A 31 1.00 7.53 -6.99
C ARG A 31 1.10 6.17 -7.66
N SER A 32 1.37 6.14 -8.97
CA SER A 32 1.54 4.91 -9.75
C SER A 32 2.73 4.08 -9.28
N ARG A 33 3.84 4.72 -8.87
CA ARG A 33 5.02 4.02 -8.37
C ARG A 33 4.79 3.42 -6.99
N ILE A 34 4.09 4.14 -6.12
CA ILE A 34 3.67 3.63 -4.82
C ILE A 34 2.71 2.44 -5.01
N ALA A 35 1.73 2.56 -5.91
CA ALA A 35 0.80 1.47 -6.21
C ALA A 35 1.53 0.21 -6.69
N LEU A 36 2.49 0.36 -7.60
CA LEU A 36 3.31 -0.75 -8.10
C LEU A 36 4.10 -1.45 -6.98
N TRP A 37 4.64 -0.70 -6.03
CA TRP A 37 5.35 -1.28 -4.89
C TRP A 37 4.41 -2.06 -3.98
N LEU A 38 3.25 -1.48 -3.66
CA LEU A 38 2.25 -2.16 -2.83
C LEU A 38 1.69 -3.41 -3.51
N GLU A 39 1.52 -3.41 -4.84
CA GLU A 39 1.14 -4.60 -5.61
C GLU A 39 2.16 -5.73 -5.48
N ARG A 40 3.46 -5.42 -5.59
CA ARG A 40 4.52 -6.42 -5.41
C ARG A 40 4.54 -6.96 -3.98
N THR A 41 4.38 -6.09 -2.98
CA THR A 41 4.26 -6.53 -1.59
C THR A 41 3.03 -7.43 -1.39
N GLN A 42 1.91 -7.11 -2.03
CA GLN A 42 0.71 -7.94 -2.00
C GLN A 42 0.95 -9.33 -2.62
N GLU A 43 1.67 -9.40 -3.75
CA GLU A 43 2.06 -10.66 -4.39
C GLU A 43 2.92 -11.51 -3.45
N GLU A 44 3.96 -10.92 -2.83
CA GLU A 44 4.82 -11.62 -1.86
C GLU A 44 4.03 -12.12 -0.64
N VAL A 45 3.08 -11.34 -0.13
CA VAL A 45 2.21 -11.74 0.98
C VAL A 45 1.31 -12.91 0.58
N VAL A 46 0.76 -12.91 -0.64
CA VAL A 46 -0.06 -14.02 -1.14
C VAL A 46 0.79 -15.27 -1.33
N GLU A 47 2.02 -15.16 -1.83
CA GLU A 47 2.94 -16.28 -1.96
C GLU A 47 3.31 -16.88 -0.60
N SER A 48 3.47 -16.05 0.43
CA SER A 48 3.87 -16.49 1.77
C SER A 48 2.71 -17.01 2.63
N ASN A 49 1.57 -16.32 2.61
CA ASN A 49 0.44 -16.55 3.53
C ASN A 49 -0.80 -17.14 2.84
N GLY A 50 -0.80 -17.30 1.51
CA GLY A 50 -1.91 -17.85 0.73
C GLY A 50 -3.16 -16.96 0.67
N SER A 51 -3.11 -15.73 1.19
CA SER A 51 -4.25 -14.81 1.21
C SER A 51 -3.79 -13.37 1.04
N GLN A 52 -4.72 -12.53 0.56
CA GLN A 52 -4.47 -11.10 0.41
C GLN A 52 -4.62 -10.39 1.76
N ASP A 53 -3.68 -9.50 2.05
CA ASP A 53 -3.83 -8.49 3.09
C ASP A 53 -4.85 -7.41 2.69
N ASP A 54 -5.87 -7.21 3.53
CA ASP A 54 -6.97 -6.27 3.26
C ASP A 54 -6.53 -4.80 3.29
N ALA A 55 -5.51 -4.45 4.09
CA ALA A 55 -4.99 -3.09 4.17
C ALA A 55 -4.14 -2.73 2.93
N LEU A 56 -3.34 -3.68 2.44
CA LEU A 56 -2.62 -3.54 1.16
C LEU A 56 -3.59 -3.38 0.00
N ARG A 57 -4.65 -4.22 -0.07
CA ARG A 57 -5.67 -4.09 -1.11
C ARG A 57 -6.33 -2.71 -1.09
N LEU A 58 -6.74 -2.25 0.10
CA LEU A 58 -7.37 -0.94 0.27
C LEU A 58 -6.44 0.21 -0.12
N ALA A 59 -5.14 0.12 0.21
CA ALA A 59 -4.15 1.12 -0.17
C ALA A 59 -3.97 1.20 -1.70
N ILE A 60 -3.89 0.05 -2.38
CA ILE A 60 -3.77 -0.04 -3.84
C ILE A 60 -5.01 0.55 -4.52
N GLU A 61 -6.21 0.20 -4.06
CA GLU A 61 -7.47 0.76 -4.57
C GLU A 61 -7.49 2.29 -4.45
N HIS A 62 -7.11 2.83 -3.29
CA HIS A 62 -7.07 4.28 -3.08
C HIS A 62 -6.09 5.02 -3.99
N LEU A 63 -5.01 4.38 -4.41
CA LEU A 63 -4.01 4.97 -5.30
C LEU A 63 -4.40 4.89 -6.77
N LYS A 64 -5.22 3.91 -7.17
CA LYS A 64 -5.66 3.70 -8.55
C LYS A 64 -6.95 4.42 -8.92
N VAL A 65 -7.82 4.70 -7.94
CA VAL A 65 -9.16 5.27 -8.18
C VAL A 65 -9.14 6.78 -8.47
N TYR A 66 -8.02 7.47 -8.22
CA TYR A 66 -7.79 8.90 -8.53
C TYR A 66 -6.40 9.13 -9.11
#